data_AF-A0A094D8Z4-F1
#
_entry.id   AF-A0A094D8Z4-F1
#
_cell.length_a   1.000
_cell.length_b   1.000
_cell.length_c   1.000
_cell.angle_alpha   90.00
_cell.angle_beta   90.00
_cell.angle_gamma   90.00
#
_symmetry.space_group_name_H-M   'P 1'
#
loop_
_entity.id
_entity.type
_entity.pdbx_description
1 polymer ?
#
loop_
_entity_poly.entity_id
_entity_poly.type
_entity_poly.pdbx_seq_one_letter_code
_entity_poly.pdbx_strand_id
1 'polypeptide(L)'
;MHFPLLTTTILLASFAAAVPSPSPNVNLEPRQQQQAAIQTITCADYARLANYTAIGGNATLRAAFLQASPQGTDPTRAILDRATIEFKAKNLMFDGALNAQCGNLSTIASTEVNTNFSQGVIAGWKVVAPTGAEIGAGREVWCIGIILVMYAGFGFSL
;
A
#
# COMPACT_ATOMS: atom_id res chain seq x y z
N MET A 1 62.64 1.21 17.05
CA MET A 1 61.50 0.99 16.13
C MET A 1 61.02 -0.44 16.32
N HIS A 2 59.75 -0.58 16.73
CA HIS A 2 58.91 -1.79 16.73
C HIS A 2 59.16 -2.90 17.77
N PHE A 3 58.49 -2.79 18.92
CA PHE A 3 57.76 -3.95 19.47
C PHE A 3 56.40 -3.53 20.05
N PRO A 4 55.36 -3.34 19.21
CA PRO A 4 53.97 -3.34 19.65
C PRO A 4 53.23 -4.50 18.96
N LEU A 5 53.67 -5.73 19.18
CA LEU A 5 52.95 -6.94 18.72
C LEU A 5 52.20 -7.65 19.85
N LEU A 6 52.36 -7.19 21.10
CA LEU A 6 51.73 -7.78 22.28
C LEU A 6 50.51 -7.00 22.79
N THR A 7 50.27 -5.79 22.31
CA THR A 7 49.11 -4.97 22.72
C THR A 7 47.87 -5.14 21.84
N THR A 8 47.98 -5.77 20.67
CA THR A 8 46.88 -5.94 19.73
C THR A 8 46.08 -7.24 19.89
N THR A 9 46.52 -8.18 20.73
CA THR A 9 45.83 -9.47 20.91
C THR A 9 44.76 -9.47 22.01
N ILE A 10 44.71 -8.45 22.88
CA ILE A 10 43.73 -8.40 23.98
C ILE A 10 42.39 -7.77 23.53
N LEU A 11 42.40 -6.95 22.48
CA LEU A 11 41.19 -6.26 21.97
C LEU A 11 40.29 -7.13 21.08
N LEU A 12 40.70 -8.35 20.74
CA LEU A 12 39.94 -9.28 19.89
C LEU A 12 39.31 -10.45 20.66
N ALA A 13 39.23 -10.36 21.99
CA ALA A 13 38.66 -11.41 22.86
C ALA A 13 37.23 -11.08 23.35
N SER A 14 36.64 -9.96 22.92
CA SER A 14 35.29 -9.53 23.33
C SER A 14 34.16 -10.03 22.41
N PHE A 15 34.42 -10.98 21.51
CA PHE A 15 33.34 -11.74 20.87
C PHE A 15 32.80 -12.76 21.87
N ALA A 16 32.03 -12.23 22.82
CA ALA A 16 31.20 -12.98 23.73
C ALA A 16 30.41 -14.02 22.93
N ALA A 17 30.51 -15.27 23.36
CA ALA A 17 29.69 -16.36 22.88
C ALA A 17 28.22 -15.95 22.96
N ALA A 18 27.60 -15.68 21.80
CA ALA A 18 26.16 -15.59 21.70
C ALA A 18 25.61 -17.01 21.87
N VAL A 19 25.24 -17.34 23.11
CA VAL A 19 24.45 -18.54 23.39
C VAL A 19 23.16 -18.40 22.59
N PRO A 20 22.82 -19.32 21.68
CA PRO A 20 21.50 -19.30 21.07
C PRO A 20 20.50 -19.54 22.20
N SER A 21 19.76 -18.51 22.59
CA SER A 21 18.58 -18.69 23.41
C SER A 21 17.69 -19.68 22.68
N PRO A 22 17.21 -20.76 23.32
CA PRO A 22 16.17 -21.56 22.71
C PRO A 22 15.00 -20.61 22.46
N SER A 23 14.78 -20.27 21.19
CA SER A 23 13.59 -19.58 20.77
C SER A 23 12.43 -20.32 21.42
N PRO A 24 11.52 -19.66 22.16
CA PRO A 24 10.28 -20.33 22.52
C PRO A 24 9.74 -20.87 21.20
N ASN A 25 9.52 -22.17 21.16
CA ASN A 25 8.72 -22.87 20.19
C ASN A 25 7.31 -22.27 20.29
N VAL A 26 7.18 -21.04 19.80
CA VAL A 26 5.90 -20.43 19.48
C VAL A 26 5.41 -21.34 18.38
N ASN A 27 4.55 -22.28 18.79
CA ASN A 27 3.62 -22.91 17.90
C ASN A 27 2.86 -21.74 17.29
N LEU A 28 3.35 -21.28 16.14
CA LEU A 28 2.65 -20.35 15.29
C LEU A 28 1.45 -21.16 14.84
N GLU A 29 0.40 -21.16 15.66
CA GLU A 29 -0.91 -21.58 15.21
C GLU A 29 -1.08 -20.86 13.87
N PRO A 30 -1.30 -21.60 12.77
CA PRO A 30 -1.62 -20.97 11.52
C PRO A 30 -2.76 -20.04 11.87
N ARG A 31 -2.53 -18.72 11.77
CA ARG A 31 -3.58 -17.72 11.94
C ARG A 31 -4.68 -18.24 11.07
N GLN A 32 -5.77 -18.73 11.68
CA GLN A 32 -6.81 -19.40 10.95
C GLN A 32 -7.13 -18.46 9.80
N GLN A 33 -6.72 -18.83 8.58
CA GLN A 33 -7.39 -18.35 7.40
C GLN A 33 -8.74 -18.97 7.62
N GLN A 34 -9.61 -18.21 8.28
CA GLN A 34 -11.00 -18.51 8.37
C GLN A 34 -11.39 -18.61 6.91
N GLN A 35 -11.41 -19.84 6.42
CA GLN A 35 -12.02 -20.20 5.16
C GLN A 35 -13.43 -19.67 5.37
N ALA A 36 -13.69 -18.48 4.83
CA ALA A 36 -14.87 -17.72 5.15
C ALA A 36 -16.04 -18.58 4.66
N ALA A 37 -16.66 -19.31 5.60
CA ALA A 37 -17.89 -20.04 5.41
C ALA A 37 -18.79 -19.10 4.62
N ILE A 38 -19.17 -19.50 3.39
CA ILE A 38 -19.85 -18.70 2.36
C ILE A 38 -20.51 -17.47 3.00
N GLN A 39 -19.73 -16.40 3.17
CA GLN A 39 -20.22 -15.25 3.90
C GLN A 39 -21.17 -14.59 2.92
N THR A 40 -22.47 -14.67 3.22
CA THR A 40 -23.47 -13.83 2.56
C THR A 40 -22.98 -12.40 2.67
N ILE A 41 -22.57 -11.83 1.54
CA ILE A 41 -22.05 -10.47 1.52
C ILE A 41 -23.15 -9.54 1.98
N THR A 42 -22.86 -8.79 3.05
CA THR A 42 -23.76 -7.74 3.50
C THR A 42 -23.62 -6.52 2.59
N CYS A 43 -24.65 -5.68 2.53
CA CYS A 43 -24.55 -4.42 1.78
C CYS A 43 -23.45 -3.50 2.31
N ALA A 44 -23.14 -3.56 3.61
CA ALA A 44 -22.05 -2.80 4.21
C ALA A 44 -20.67 -3.30 3.74
N ASP A 45 -20.46 -4.62 3.69
CA ASP A 45 -19.22 -5.21 3.16
C ASP A 45 -19.09 -4.91 1.67
N TYR A 46 -20.20 -5.00 0.93
CA TYR A 46 -20.23 -4.65 -0.48
C TYR A 46 -19.85 -3.19 -0.73
N ALA A 47 -20.44 -2.26 0.03
CA ALA A 47 -20.11 -0.84 -0.02
C ALA A 47 -18.62 -0.60 0.24
N ARG A 48 -18.08 -1.25 1.28
CA ARG A 48 -16.69 -1.09 1.69
C ARG A 48 -15.73 -1.61 0.63
N LEU A 49 -15.96 -2.82 0.13
CA LEU A 49 -15.13 -3.42 -0.91
C LEU A 49 -15.20 -2.60 -2.20
N ALA A 50 -16.39 -2.15 -2.60
CA ALA A 50 -16.56 -1.30 -3.77
C ALA A 50 -15.77 0.01 -3.64
N ASN A 51 -15.88 0.69 -2.50
CA ASN A 51 -15.16 1.94 -2.25
C ASN A 51 -13.64 1.76 -2.23
N TYR A 52 -13.11 0.74 -1.55
CA TYR A 52 -11.67 0.48 -1.55
C TYR A 52 -11.14 0.07 -2.93
N THR A 53 -11.92 -0.70 -3.68
CA THR A 53 -11.55 -1.06 -5.05
C THR A 53 -11.55 0.17 -5.95
N ALA A 54 -12.51 1.07 -5.81
CA ALA A 54 -12.56 2.34 -6.54
C ALA A 54 -11.38 3.27 -6.19
N ILE A 55 -11.02 3.38 -4.90
CA ILE A 55 -9.82 4.13 -4.45
C ILE A 55 -8.55 3.48 -5.02
N GLY A 56 -8.45 2.15 -4.95
CA GLY A 56 -7.29 1.39 -5.43
C GLY A 56 -7.11 1.45 -6.94
N GLY A 57 -8.20 1.57 -7.70
CA GLY A 57 -8.22 1.69 -9.16
C GLY A 57 -7.78 3.06 -9.69
N ASN A 58 -7.68 4.08 -8.83
CA ASN A 58 -7.20 5.41 -9.20
C ASN A 58 -5.84 5.69 -8.54
N ALA A 59 -4.79 5.85 -9.34
CA ALA A 59 -3.42 6.01 -8.83
C ALA A 59 -3.27 7.22 -7.89
N THR A 60 -3.95 8.34 -8.17
CA THR A 60 -3.91 9.54 -7.34
C THR A 60 -4.60 9.32 -6.00
N LEU A 61 -5.79 8.72 -6.01
CA LEU A 61 -6.53 8.41 -4.77
C LEU A 61 -5.81 7.36 -3.93
N ARG A 62 -5.25 6.34 -4.59
CA ARG A 62 -4.40 5.34 -3.94
C ARG A 62 -3.20 5.99 -3.25
N ALA A 63 -2.49 6.90 -3.93
CA ALA A 63 -1.37 7.61 -3.33
C ALA A 63 -1.82 8.45 -2.12
N ALA A 64 -2.90 9.21 -2.25
CA ALA A 64 -3.46 10.01 -1.16
C ALA A 64 -3.90 9.15 0.03
N PHE A 65 -4.51 7.97 -0.22
CA PHE A 65 -4.96 7.04 0.81
C PHE A 65 -3.78 6.47 1.61
N LEU A 66 -2.70 6.11 0.90
CA LEU A 66 -1.48 5.61 1.51
C LEU A 66 -0.76 6.69 2.32
N GLN A 67 -0.69 7.92 1.81
CA GLN A 67 -0.06 9.05 2.50
C GLN A 67 -0.82 9.48 3.76
N ALA A 68 -2.16 9.42 3.73
CA ALA A 68 -2.99 9.80 4.86
C ALA A 68 -3.07 8.74 5.97
N SER A 69 -2.49 7.55 5.76
CA SER A 69 -2.65 6.45 6.71
C SER A 69 -1.88 6.65 8.01
N PRO A 70 -2.54 6.49 9.18
CA PRO A 70 -1.85 6.51 10.47
C PRO A 70 -1.01 5.25 10.73
N GLN A 71 -1.24 4.17 9.99
CA GLN A 71 -0.56 2.87 10.19
C GLN A 71 0.67 2.70 9.29
N GLY A 72 0.97 3.68 8.44
CA GLY A 72 2.04 3.58 7.45
C GLY A 72 1.61 2.88 6.15
N THR A 73 2.49 2.94 5.15
CA THR A 73 2.17 2.62 3.75
C THR A 73 1.91 1.14 3.50
N ASP A 74 2.71 0.25 4.11
CA ASP A 74 2.66 -1.19 3.84
C ASP A 74 1.37 -1.87 4.35
N PRO A 75 0.96 -1.73 5.63
CA PRO A 75 -0.31 -2.33 6.09
C PRO A 75 -1.53 -1.74 5.38
N THR A 76 -1.45 -0.47 4.96
CA THR A 76 -2.52 0.23 4.25
C THR A 76 -2.65 -0.25 2.80
N ARG A 77 -1.53 -0.52 2.15
CA ARG A 77 -1.50 -1.09 0.80
C ARG A 77 -2.19 -2.46 0.79
N ALA A 78 -1.95 -3.28 1.81
CA ALA A 78 -2.57 -4.59 1.94
C ALA A 78 -4.11 -4.53 2.03
N ILE A 79 -4.69 -3.44 2.56
CA ILE A 79 -6.15 -3.25 2.60
C ILE A 79 -6.71 -3.13 1.20
N LEU A 80 -6.13 -2.24 0.37
CA LEU A 80 -6.59 -2.03 -1.01
C LEU A 80 -6.39 -3.26 -1.89
N ASP A 81 -5.26 -3.94 -1.69
CA ASP A 81 -4.90 -5.13 -2.47
C ASP A 81 -5.85 -6.30 -2.14
N ARG A 82 -6.09 -6.55 -0.85
CA ARG A 82 -7.05 -7.56 -0.40
C ARG A 82 -8.46 -7.24 -0.88
N ALA A 83 -8.90 -5.99 -0.76
CA ALA A 83 -10.24 -5.59 -1.20
C ALA A 83 -10.43 -5.85 -2.69
N THR A 84 -9.43 -5.52 -3.52
CA THR A 84 -9.48 -5.76 -4.96
C THR A 84 -9.54 -7.27 -5.28
N ILE A 85 -8.73 -8.08 -4.59
CA ILE A 85 -8.71 -9.54 -4.75
C ILE A 85 -10.07 -10.13 -4.37
N GLU A 86 -10.64 -9.75 -3.23
CA GLU A 86 -11.93 -10.25 -2.75
C GLU A 86 -13.08 -9.83 -3.66
N PHE A 87 -13.09 -8.56 -4.10
CA PHE A 87 -14.10 -8.01 -4.99
C PHE A 87 -14.12 -8.73 -6.34
N LYS A 88 -12.93 -9.05 -6.87
CA LYS A 88 -12.76 -9.82 -8.11
C LYS A 88 -13.11 -11.30 -7.93
N ALA A 89 -12.59 -11.94 -6.88
CA ALA A 89 -12.80 -13.37 -6.62
C ALA A 89 -14.29 -13.72 -6.46
N LYS A 90 -15.07 -12.78 -5.92
CA LYS A 90 -16.51 -12.94 -5.71
C LYS A 90 -17.38 -12.31 -6.82
N ASN A 91 -16.77 -11.84 -7.91
CA ASN A 91 -17.46 -11.21 -9.06
C ASN A 91 -18.43 -10.08 -8.67
N LEU A 92 -18.04 -9.25 -7.71
CA LEU A 92 -18.91 -8.21 -7.13
C LEU A 92 -18.96 -6.93 -7.96
N MET A 93 -18.03 -6.80 -8.90
CA MET A 93 -17.92 -5.65 -9.77
C MET A 93 -19.13 -5.56 -10.70
N PHE A 94 -20.00 -4.59 -10.42
CA PHE A 94 -21.27 -4.40 -11.11
C PHE A 94 -22.22 -5.60 -11.03
N ASP A 95 -22.17 -6.38 -9.93
CA ASP A 95 -23.14 -7.45 -9.69
C ASP A 95 -24.57 -6.87 -9.69
N GLY A 96 -25.39 -7.29 -10.67
CA GLY A 96 -26.72 -6.74 -10.87
C GLY A 96 -27.71 -7.06 -9.75
N ALA A 97 -27.61 -8.27 -9.16
CA ALA A 97 -28.51 -8.70 -8.10
C ALA A 97 -28.18 -7.99 -6.78
N LEU A 98 -26.89 -7.88 -6.46
CA LEU A 98 -26.41 -7.20 -5.26
C LEU A 98 -26.57 -5.68 -5.37
N ASN A 99 -26.40 -5.10 -6.55
CA ASN A 99 -26.72 -3.69 -6.79
C ASN A 99 -28.23 -3.43 -6.68
N ALA A 100 -29.09 -4.32 -7.18
CA ALA A 100 -30.54 -4.18 -7.01
C ALA A 100 -30.93 -4.27 -5.52
N GLN A 101 -30.27 -5.13 -4.75
CA GLN A 101 -30.54 -5.31 -3.33
C GLN A 101 -29.98 -4.17 -2.45
N CYS A 102 -28.79 -3.66 -2.77
CA CYS A 102 -28.05 -2.73 -1.92
C CYS A 102 -28.06 -1.28 -2.42
N GLY A 103 -28.69 -0.98 -3.56
CA GLY A 103 -28.83 0.39 -4.07
C GLY A 103 -27.69 0.86 -4.97
N ASN A 104 -27.25 0.02 -5.90
CA ASN A 104 -26.24 0.33 -6.92
C ASN A 104 -24.88 0.81 -6.38
N LEU A 105 -24.48 0.27 -5.22
CA LEU A 105 -23.31 0.73 -4.48
C LEU A 105 -22.00 0.58 -5.24
N SER A 106 -21.81 -0.43 -6.09
CA SER A 106 -20.56 -0.52 -6.85
C SER A 106 -20.42 0.59 -7.89
N THR A 107 -21.53 0.97 -8.50
CA THR A 107 -21.56 2.05 -9.49
C THR A 107 -21.35 3.38 -8.79
N ILE A 108 -22.09 3.64 -7.71
CA ILE A 108 -21.94 4.87 -6.92
C ILE A 108 -20.51 4.99 -6.38
N ALA A 109 -19.96 3.91 -5.82
CA ALA A 109 -18.60 3.90 -5.31
C ALA A 109 -17.57 4.22 -6.40
N SER A 110 -17.81 3.82 -7.66
CA SER A 110 -16.90 4.13 -8.77
C SER A 110 -17.08 5.55 -9.30
N THR A 111 -18.31 6.05 -9.37
CA THR A 111 -18.64 7.38 -9.93
C THR A 111 -18.32 8.50 -8.94
N GLU A 112 -18.62 8.31 -7.65
CA GLU A 112 -18.52 9.34 -6.62
C GLU A 112 -17.25 9.21 -5.75
N VAL A 113 -16.33 8.31 -6.12
CA VAL A 113 -15.12 8.03 -5.34
C VAL A 113 -14.36 9.31 -4.99
N ASN A 114 -14.22 10.26 -5.90
CA ASN A 114 -13.46 11.49 -5.68
C ASN A 114 -14.11 12.38 -4.61
N THR A 115 -15.42 12.59 -4.71
CA THR A 115 -16.21 13.40 -3.77
C THR A 115 -16.22 12.75 -2.40
N ASN A 116 -16.54 11.46 -2.32
CA ASN A 116 -16.65 10.75 -1.05
C ASN A 116 -15.28 10.58 -0.36
N PHE A 117 -14.22 10.42 -1.14
CA PHE A 117 -12.85 10.34 -0.63
C PHE A 117 -12.36 11.68 -0.08
N SER A 118 -12.60 12.78 -0.80
CA SER A 118 -12.23 14.14 -0.35
C SER A 118 -12.99 14.58 0.90
N GLN A 119 -14.21 14.07 1.11
CA GLN A 119 -14.98 14.28 2.33
C GLN A 119 -14.56 13.33 3.48
N GLY A 120 -13.62 12.40 3.23
CA GLY A 120 -13.12 11.45 4.23
C GLY A 120 -14.12 10.35 4.60
N VAL A 121 -15.19 10.17 3.84
CA VAL A 121 -16.30 9.28 4.17
C VAL A 121 -15.95 7.81 3.95
N ILE A 122 -15.17 7.52 2.91
CA ILE A 122 -14.95 6.14 2.44
C ILE A 122 -13.57 5.55 2.78
N ALA A 123 -12.63 6.38 3.24
CA ALA A 123 -11.29 5.92 3.63
C ALA A 123 -11.26 5.29 5.03
N GLY A 124 -12.21 5.65 5.91
CA GLY A 124 -12.21 5.26 7.33
C GLY A 124 -11.34 6.15 8.22
N TRP A 125 -10.68 7.15 7.64
CA TRP A 125 -9.96 8.22 8.33
C TRP A 125 -10.01 9.50 7.49
N LYS A 126 -9.71 10.64 8.11
CA LYS A 126 -9.68 11.93 7.42
C LYS A 126 -8.50 11.96 6.45
N VAL A 127 -8.80 11.94 5.15
CA VAL A 127 -7.79 12.17 4.12
C VAL A 127 -7.73 13.66 3.85
N VAL A 128 -6.72 14.32 4.42
CA VAL A 128 -6.39 15.69 4.02
C VAL A 128 -5.61 15.57 2.71
N ALA A 129 -5.98 16.35 1.70
CA ALA A 129 -5.19 16.44 0.49
C ALA A 129 -3.73 16.73 0.90
N PRO A 130 -2.75 15.93 0.46
CA PRO A 130 -1.38 16.13 0.86
C PRO A 130 -0.96 17.53 0.43
N THR A 131 -0.75 18.42 1.39
CA THR A 131 -0.20 19.75 1.13
C THR A 131 1.17 19.55 0.47
N GLY A 132 1.27 19.89 -0.81
CA GLY A 132 2.50 19.69 -1.61
C GLY A 132 2.44 18.59 -2.66
N ALA A 133 1.34 17.82 -2.77
CA ALA A 133 1.07 17.02 -3.96
C ALA A 133 0.44 17.93 -5.03
N GLU A 134 1.28 18.62 -5.79
CA GLU A 134 0.82 19.19 -7.06
C GLU A 134 0.37 18.04 -7.96
N ILE A 135 -0.95 17.93 -8.19
CA ILE A 135 -1.49 17.11 -9.27
C ILE A 135 -1.10 17.84 -10.56
N GLY A 136 0.06 17.49 -11.09
CA GLY A 136 0.58 18.07 -12.30
C GLY A 136 1.85 17.33 -12.71
N ALA A 137 1.95 17.01 -14.00
CA ALA A 137 3.10 16.34 -14.60
C ALA A 137 4.40 17.20 -14.57
N GLY A 138 4.51 18.23 -13.72
CA GLY A 138 5.59 19.21 -13.78
C GLY A 138 6.96 18.61 -13.47
N ARG A 139 7.09 17.90 -12.33
CA ARG A 139 8.38 17.35 -11.89
C ARG A 139 8.82 16.14 -12.71
N GLU A 140 7.86 15.29 -13.08
CA GLU A 140 8.09 14.10 -13.91
C GLU A 140 8.51 14.50 -15.35
N VAL A 141 7.84 15.48 -15.97
CA VAL A 141 8.17 15.98 -17.32
C VAL A 141 9.54 16.67 -17.32
N TRP A 142 9.89 17.38 -16.25
CA TRP A 142 11.21 18.01 -16.13
C TRP A 142 12.35 16.99 -16.10
N CYS A 143 12.20 15.91 -15.33
CA CYS A 143 13.18 14.82 -15.28
C CYS A 143 13.35 14.14 -16.64
N ILE A 144 12.24 13.84 -17.35
CA ILE A 144 12.29 13.24 -18.69
C ILE A 144 12.94 14.21 -19.69
N GLY A 145 12.63 15.51 -19.61
CA GLY A 145 13.24 16.54 -20.45
C GLY A 145 14.75 16.61 -20.29
N ILE A 146 15.27 16.57 -19.07
CA ILE A 146 16.72 16.56 -18.80
C ILE A 146 17.38 15.32 -19.38
N ILE A 147 16.78 14.14 -19.19
CA ILE A 147 17.32 12.88 -19.71
C ILE A 147 17.41 12.93 -21.24
N LEU A 148 16.35 13.41 -21.93
CA LEU A 148 16.35 13.55 -23.38
C LEU A 148 17.40 14.57 -23.87
N VAL A 149 17.58 15.69 -23.18
CA VAL A 149 18.62 16.68 -23.50
C VAL A 149 20.03 16.10 -23.29
N MET A 150 20.25 15.31 -22.24
CA MET A 150 21.53 14.62 -22.03
C MET A 150 21.82 13.61 -23.15
N TYR A 151 20.84 12.80 -23.54
CA TYR A 151 21.01 11.84 -24.65
C TYR A 151 21.20 12.53 -26.01
N ALA A 152 20.49 13.62 -26.28
CA ALA A 152 20.68 14.42 -27.49
C ALA A 152 22.04 15.14 -27.51
N GLY A 153 22.51 15.61 -26.35
CA GLY A 153 23.83 16.22 -26.20
C GLY A 153 24.99 15.24 -26.41
N PHE A 154 24.85 13.98 -25.95
CA PHE A 154 25.83 12.92 -26.23
C PHE A 154 25.85 12.48 -27.70
N GLY A 155 24.73 12.63 -28.43
CA GLY A 155 24.66 12.35 -29.87
C GLY A 155 25.32 13.40 -30.77
N PHE A 156 25.70 14.56 -30.23
CA PHE A 156 26.32 15.67 -30.98
C PHE A 156 27.85 15.79 -30.77
N SER A 157 28.48 14.86 -30.06
CA SER A 157 29.94 14.83 -29.82
C SER A 157 30.64 13.55 -30.31
N LEU A 158 30.05 12.85 -31.29
CA LEU A 158 30.70 11.77 -32.06
C LEU A 158 30.73 12.13 -33.54
#